data_AF-A0A2V8LLZ4-F1
#
_entry.id   AF-A0A2V8LLZ4-F1
#
_cell.length_a   1.000
_cell.length_b   1.000
_cell.length_c   1.000
_cell.angle_alpha   90.00
_cell.angle_beta   90.00
_cell.angle_gamma   90.00
#
_symmetry.space_group_name_H-M   'P 1'
#
loop_
_entity.id
_entity.type
_entity.pdbx_description
1 polymer ?
#
loop_
_entity_poly.entity_id
_entity_poly.type
_entity_poly.pdbx_seq_one_letter_code
_entity_poly.pdbx_strand_id
1 'polypeptide(L)'
;MIAGRRLLRSANLPREIAAQMRYTRQQAMSQRQAFTFQYDNSTKTIRIFDHNNTSCNMTGVEVLSAPGYPNTACTTTVLTMPMATGGGLPASELSYGIPSGISSTTLDDGNTMTALTGSVINITFQPNGTVVDTLGNYAKPAIFLYNNQVPTETAVAISVLGGAGRIKVWRYSASASKYAE
;
A
#
# COMPACT_ATOMS: atom_id res chain seq x y z
N MET A 1 9.20 23.51 14.48
CA MET A 1 8.47 22.67 15.47
C MET A 1 7.21 22.14 14.79
N ILE A 2 7.03 20.82 14.68
CA ILE A 2 5.83 20.26 14.05
C ILE A 2 4.63 20.50 14.97
N ALA A 3 3.49 20.93 14.44
CA ALA A 3 2.28 21.06 15.25
C ALA A 3 1.79 19.65 15.66
N GLY A 4 1.39 19.44 16.92
CA GLY A 4 0.97 18.12 17.43
C GLY A 4 -0.11 17.42 16.58
N ARG A 5 -1.01 18.20 15.95
CA ARG A 5 -2.02 17.70 15.00
C ARG A 5 -1.41 16.98 13.78
N ARG A 6 -0.27 17.47 13.28
CA ARG A 6 0.43 16.92 12.11
C ARG A 6 1.14 15.61 12.44
N LEU A 7 1.74 15.53 13.63
CA LEU A 7 2.33 14.31 14.15
C LEU A 7 1.27 13.21 14.33
N LEU A 8 0.14 13.56 14.96
CA LEU A 8 -1.00 12.65 15.12
C LEU A 8 -1.54 12.17 13.77
N ARG A 9 -1.62 13.05 12.77
CA ARG A 9 -2.02 12.65 11.41
C ARG A 9 -1.06 11.63 10.82
N SER A 10 0.25 11.89 10.90
CA SER A 10 1.27 10.98 10.39
C SER A 10 1.24 9.61 11.09
N ALA A 11 1.01 9.58 12.40
CA ALA A 11 0.96 8.34 13.18
C ALA A 11 -0.27 7.46 12.85
N ASN A 12 -1.34 8.07 12.35
CA ASN A 12 -2.59 7.38 11.98
C ASN A 12 -2.62 6.87 10.53
N LEU A 13 -1.85 7.49 9.62
CA LEU A 13 -1.74 7.04 8.23
C LEU A 13 -1.55 5.53 8.02
N PRO A 14 -0.59 4.85 8.69
CA PRO A 14 -0.39 3.42 8.45
C PRO A 14 -1.63 2.57 8.76
N ARG A 15 -2.44 2.98 9.74
CA ARG A 15 -3.69 2.30 10.06
C ARG A 15 -4.75 2.51 8.99
N GLU A 16 -4.83 3.72 8.42
CA GLU A 16 -5.75 4.02 7.32
C GLU A 16 -5.36 3.25 6.05
N ILE A 17 -4.07 3.23 5.68
CA ILE A 17 -3.58 2.44 4.54
C ILE A 17 -3.94 0.96 4.72
N ALA A 18 -3.62 0.40 5.90
CA ALA A 18 -3.92 -0.99 6.19
C ALA A 18 -5.42 -1.29 6.18
N ALA A 19 -6.26 -0.35 6.65
CA ALA A 19 -7.71 -0.48 6.57
C ALA A 19 -8.19 -0.53 5.12
N GLN A 20 -7.66 0.32 4.23
CA GLN A 20 -8.02 0.30 2.82
C GLN A 20 -7.51 -0.96 2.09
N MET A 21 -6.32 -1.46 2.44
CA MET A 21 -5.85 -2.75 1.93
C MET A 21 -6.75 -3.90 2.38
N ARG A 22 -7.19 -3.91 3.65
CA ARG A 22 -8.10 -4.93 4.19
C ARG A 22 -9.46 -4.88 3.51
N TYR A 23 -9.99 -3.67 3.30
CA TYR A 23 -11.22 -3.47 2.54
C TYR A 23 -11.07 -3.98 1.11
N THR A 24 -9.97 -3.66 0.42
CA THR A 24 -9.69 -4.17 -0.94
C THR A 24 -9.69 -5.70 -0.97
N ARG A 25 -9.00 -6.35 -0.02
CA ARG A 25 -8.99 -7.81 0.11
C ARG A 25 -10.38 -8.38 0.36
N GLN A 26 -11.16 -7.76 1.25
CA GLN A 26 -12.52 -8.20 1.55
C GLN A 26 -13.44 -8.10 0.33
N GLN A 27 -13.33 -7.02 -0.46
CA GLN A 27 -14.07 -6.88 -1.70
C GLN A 27 -13.69 -7.96 -2.72
N ALA A 28 -12.39 -8.23 -2.88
CA ALA A 28 -11.93 -9.31 -3.77
C ALA A 28 -12.53 -10.67 -3.40
N MET A 29 -12.55 -11.00 -2.11
CA MET A 29 -13.11 -12.26 -1.61
C MET A 29 -14.64 -12.31 -1.71
N SER A 30 -15.32 -11.21 -1.37
CA SER A 30 -16.78 -11.12 -1.35
C SER A 30 -17.36 -11.18 -2.75
N GLN A 31 -16.74 -10.48 -3.70
CA GLN A 31 -17.20 -10.41 -5.09
C GLN A 31 -16.56 -11.49 -5.96
N ARG A 32 -15.63 -12.28 -5.41
CA ARG A 32 -14.89 -13.36 -6.11
C ARG A 32 -14.19 -12.87 -7.38
N GLN A 33 -13.64 -11.66 -7.34
CA GLN A 33 -12.93 -11.05 -8.46
C GLN A 33 -11.67 -10.33 -7.97
N ALA A 34 -10.79 -9.97 -8.91
CA ALA A 34 -9.57 -9.26 -8.57
C ALA A 34 -9.87 -7.79 -8.27
N PHE A 35 -9.31 -7.28 -7.16
CA PHE A 35 -9.32 -5.86 -6.82
C PHE A 35 -7.90 -5.37 -6.64
N THR A 36 -7.61 -4.17 -7.15
CA THR A 36 -6.27 -3.56 -7.01
C THR A 36 -6.31 -2.37 -6.07
N PHE A 37 -5.50 -2.45 -5.02
CA PHE A 37 -5.11 -1.31 -4.21
C PHE A 37 -3.96 -0.59 -4.91
N GLN A 38 -4.08 0.72 -5.10
CA GLN A 38 -3.02 1.57 -5.61
C GLN A 38 -2.64 2.63 -4.58
N TYR A 39 -1.34 2.79 -4.34
CA TYR A 39 -0.78 3.96 -3.69
C TYR A 39 -0.02 4.79 -4.73
N ASP A 40 -0.35 6.07 -4.85
CA ASP A 40 0.35 7.03 -5.70
C ASP A 40 1.21 7.95 -4.83
N ASN A 41 2.53 7.87 -5.01
CA ASN A 41 3.51 8.63 -4.26
C ASN A 41 3.63 10.10 -4.70
N SER A 42 3.22 10.43 -5.92
CA SER A 42 3.23 11.81 -6.41
C SER A 42 2.08 12.60 -5.78
N THR A 43 0.87 12.05 -5.87
CA THR A 43 -0.33 12.73 -5.35
C THR A 43 -0.64 12.40 -3.89
N LYS A 44 0.06 11.42 -3.29
CA LYS A 44 -0.22 10.87 -1.96
C LYS A 44 -1.68 10.43 -1.83
N THR A 45 -2.16 9.72 -2.84
CA THR A 45 -3.54 9.21 -2.88
C THR A 45 -3.56 7.69 -2.88
N ILE A 46 -4.61 7.14 -2.28
CA ILE A 46 -4.97 5.74 -2.40
C ILE A 46 -6.14 5.64 -3.36
N ARG A 47 -6.08 4.66 -4.26
CA ARG A 47 -7.20 4.28 -5.12
C ARG A 47 -7.46 2.79 -4.99
N ILE A 48 -8.73 2.40 -5.15
CA ILE A 48 -9.13 1.01 -5.23
C ILE A 48 -9.87 0.82 -6.54
N PHE A 49 -9.40 -0.17 -7.30
CA PHE A 49 -9.90 -0.52 -8.60
C PHE A 49 -10.62 -1.87 -8.55
N ASP A 50 -11.81 -1.90 -9.11
CA ASP A 50 -12.53 -3.11 -9.45
C ASP A 50 -12.27 -3.43 -10.93
N HIS A 51 -11.84 -4.65 -11.22
CA HIS A 51 -11.52 -5.09 -12.58
C HIS A 51 -12.65 -5.85 -13.27
N ASN A 52 -13.83 -5.91 -12.65
CA ASN A 52 -15.02 -6.48 -13.25
C ASN A 52 -16.03 -5.37 -13.60
N ASN A 53 -15.98 -4.87 -14.83
CA ASN A 53 -17.06 -4.04 -15.35
C ASN A 53 -17.99 -4.88 -16.24
N THR A 54 -19.19 -4.36 -16.51
CA THR A 54 -20.25 -5.07 -17.25
C THR A 54 -19.89 -5.48 -18.67
N SER A 55 -18.77 -5.00 -19.24
CA SER A 55 -18.29 -5.34 -20.57
C SER A 55 -17.09 -6.28 -20.59
N CYS A 56 -16.46 -6.60 -19.45
CA CYS A 56 -15.44 -7.63 -19.41
C CYS A 56 -15.20 -8.28 -18.03
N ASN A 57 -15.29 -9.62 -18.03
CA ASN A 57 -14.98 -10.48 -16.88
C ASN A 57 -13.50 -10.85 -16.87
N MET A 58 -12.63 -9.94 -16.43
CA MET A 58 -11.21 -10.26 -16.26
C MET A 58 -10.95 -10.95 -14.92
N THR A 59 -10.25 -12.09 -14.93
CA THR A 59 -10.08 -12.89 -13.72
C THR A 59 -8.64 -12.93 -13.23
N GLY A 60 -8.49 -12.78 -11.92
CA GLY A 60 -7.27 -13.10 -11.17
C GLY A 60 -5.95 -12.56 -11.75
N VAL A 61 -5.09 -13.47 -12.20
CA VAL A 61 -3.74 -13.16 -12.72
C VAL A 61 -3.80 -12.45 -14.07
N GLU A 62 -4.83 -12.70 -14.89
CA GLU A 62 -4.96 -12.11 -16.23
C GLU A 62 -5.02 -10.58 -16.18
N VAL A 63 -5.58 -10.04 -15.09
CA VAL A 63 -5.62 -8.60 -14.79
C VAL A 63 -4.22 -7.99 -14.75
N LEU A 64 -3.24 -8.71 -14.18
CA LEU A 64 -1.89 -8.20 -13.98
C LEU A 64 -1.11 -8.08 -15.29
N SER A 65 -1.43 -8.91 -16.28
CA SER A 65 -0.82 -8.88 -17.62
C SER A 65 -1.57 -8.00 -18.63
N ALA A 66 -2.68 -7.39 -18.22
CA ALA A 66 -3.57 -6.70 -19.13
C ALA A 66 -3.00 -5.37 -19.64
N PRO A 67 -3.18 -5.04 -20.93
CA PRO A 67 -2.81 -3.74 -21.46
C PRO A 67 -3.44 -2.60 -20.66
N GLY A 68 -2.62 -1.64 -20.23
CA GLY A 68 -3.07 -0.49 -19.44
C GLY A 68 -3.28 -0.74 -17.96
N TYR A 69 -2.91 -1.92 -17.42
CA TYR A 69 -2.98 -2.20 -15.99
C TYR A 69 -2.34 -1.08 -15.12
N PRO A 70 -3.00 -0.62 -14.04
CA PRO A 70 -4.27 -1.12 -13.50
C PRO A 70 -5.52 -0.46 -14.11
N ASN A 71 -5.39 0.55 -14.98
CA ASN A 71 -6.51 1.24 -15.61
C ASN A 71 -6.89 0.57 -16.94
N THR A 72 -7.26 -0.71 -16.87
CA THR A 72 -7.72 -1.44 -18.05
C THR A 72 -9.11 -0.93 -18.48
N ALA A 73 -9.55 -1.29 -19.69
CA ALA A 73 -10.90 -0.97 -20.16
C ALA A 73 -12.03 -1.52 -19.26
N CYS A 74 -11.71 -2.53 -18.45
CA CYS A 74 -12.65 -3.23 -17.54
C CYS A 74 -12.61 -2.67 -16.12
N THR A 75 -11.84 -1.59 -15.90
CA THR A 75 -11.58 -1.07 -14.57
C THR A 75 -12.55 0.04 -14.17
N THR A 76 -13.10 -0.08 -12.97
CA THR A 76 -13.89 0.97 -12.31
C THR A 76 -13.21 1.40 -11.01
N THR A 77 -13.11 2.70 -10.76
CA THR A 77 -12.57 3.19 -9.48
C THR A 77 -13.67 3.15 -8.41
N VAL A 78 -13.46 2.35 -7.37
CA VAL A 78 -14.41 2.17 -6.26
C VAL A 78 -14.18 3.19 -5.15
N LEU A 79 -12.92 3.54 -4.91
CA LEU A 79 -12.54 4.48 -3.85
C LEU A 79 -11.38 5.34 -4.31
N THR A 80 -11.41 6.62 -3.94
CA THR A 80 -10.24 7.50 -3.96
C THR A 80 -10.14 8.20 -2.61
N MET A 81 -9.00 8.07 -1.94
CA MET A 81 -8.75 8.63 -0.62
C MET A 81 -7.43 9.41 -0.60
N PRO A 82 -7.44 10.74 -0.40
CA PRO A 82 -6.21 11.50 -0.23
C PRO A 82 -5.62 11.27 1.17
N MET A 83 -4.32 10.99 1.24
CA MET A 83 -3.64 10.72 2.51
C MET A 83 -3.07 11.98 3.15
N ALA A 84 -2.50 12.85 2.33
CA ALA A 84 -1.82 14.08 2.74
C ALA A 84 -2.48 15.29 2.06
N THR A 85 -3.46 15.90 2.72
CA THR A 85 -4.10 17.14 2.29
C THR A 85 -3.52 18.31 3.08
N GLY A 86 -3.22 19.42 2.39
CA GLY A 86 -2.35 20.52 2.86
C GLY A 86 -2.67 21.18 4.21
N GLY A 87 -3.79 20.86 4.87
CA GLY A 87 -4.14 21.39 6.20
C GLY A 87 -3.77 20.50 7.40
N GLY A 88 -3.64 19.17 7.21
CA GLY A 88 -3.39 18.22 8.30
C GLY A 88 -2.03 17.52 8.22
N LEU A 89 -1.59 17.22 7.01
CA LEU A 89 -0.26 16.72 6.68
C LEU A 89 0.03 17.11 5.23
N PRO A 90 0.97 18.02 4.96
CA PRO A 90 1.36 18.36 3.59
C PRO A 90 1.99 17.16 2.88
N ALA A 91 1.68 17.02 1.59
CA ALA A 91 2.24 15.95 0.76
C ALA A 91 3.79 15.97 0.71
N SER A 92 4.40 17.15 0.79
CA SER A 92 5.85 17.35 0.84
C SER A 92 6.51 16.80 2.11
N GLU A 93 5.73 16.54 3.17
CA GLU A 93 6.26 15.96 4.40
C GLU A 93 6.14 14.45 4.44
N LEU A 94 5.35 13.83 3.58
CA LEU A 94 5.23 12.37 3.53
C LEU A 94 6.16 11.81 2.46
N SER A 95 7.14 11.03 2.87
CA SER A 95 8.05 10.34 1.95
C SER A 95 7.75 8.87 1.86
N TYR A 96 7.89 8.32 0.66
CA TYR A 96 7.96 6.89 0.43
C TYR A 96 9.42 6.46 0.47
N GLY A 97 9.77 5.58 1.41
CA GLY A 97 11.15 5.23 1.63
C GLY A 97 11.44 4.78 3.05
N ILE A 98 12.71 4.44 3.25
CA ILE A 98 13.30 4.21 4.56
C ILE A 98 14.15 5.46 4.87
N PRO A 99 13.97 6.11 6.04
CA PRO A 99 14.81 7.23 6.44
C PRO A 99 16.31 6.93 6.41
N SER A 100 17.12 7.95 6.14
CA SER A 100 18.56 7.85 6.32
C SER A 100 18.90 7.49 7.78
N GLY A 101 19.91 6.63 7.95
CA GLY A 101 20.34 6.16 9.28
C GLY A 101 19.58 4.93 9.80
N ILE A 102 18.49 4.50 9.17
CA ILE A 102 17.87 3.20 9.47
C ILE A 102 18.52 2.12 8.60
N SER A 103 19.19 1.16 9.22
CA SER A 103 19.83 0.02 8.55
C SER A 103 18.89 -1.17 8.34
N SER A 104 17.79 -1.25 9.10
CA SER A 104 16.78 -2.29 8.97
C SER A 104 15.95 -2.08 7.69
N THR A 105 16.33 -2.77 6.61
CA THR A 105 15.65 -2.69 5.31
C THR A 105 14.70 -3.85 5.01
N THR A 106 14.73 -4.88 5.85
CA THR A 106 13.88 -6.07 5.76
C THR A 106 13.02 -6.17 7.02
N LEU A 107 11.76 -6.56 6.85
CA LEU A 107 10.82 -6.80 7.94
C LEU A 107 10.98 -8.23 8.48
N ASP A 108 10.51 -8.50 9.71
CA ASP A 108 10.62 -9.84 10.32
C ASP A 108 9.83 -10.92 9.54
N ASP A 109 8.93 -10.52 8.63
CA ASP A 109 8.22 -11.42 7.71
C ASP A 109 8.95 -11.67 6.37
N GLY A 110 10.16 -11.11 6.23
CA GLY A 110 11.02 -11.21 5.05
C GLY A 110 10.63 -10.27 3.90
N ASN A 111 9.63 -9.40 4.07
CA ASN A 111 9.29 -8.41 3.05
C ASN A 111 10.29 -7.25 3.07
N THR A 112 10.56 -6.70 1.88
CA THR A 112 11.38 -5.50 1.67
C THR A 112 10.57 -4.43 0.94
N MET A 113 11.06 -3.20 0.94
CA MET A 113 10.38 -2.08 0.29
C MET A 113 10.12 -2.37 -1.19
N THR A 114 8.86 -2.24 -1.61
CA THR A 114 8.48 -2.41 -3.01
C THR A 114 8.94 -1.21 -3.84
N ALA A 115 9.56 -1.46 -4.99
CA ALA A 115 9.94 -0.38 -5.89
C ALA A 115 8.69 0.28 -6.49
N LEU A 116 8.72 1.61 -6.64
CA LEU A 116 7.68 2.35 -7.34
C LEU A 116 7.85 2.15 -8.86
N THR A 117 6.73 1.96 -9.57
CA THR A 117 6.71 2.02 -11.04
C THR A 117 6.08 3.35 -11.47
N GLY A 118 6.86 4.26 -12.05
CA GLY A 118 6.43 5.60 -12.47
C GLY A 118 6.13 6.60 -11.33
N SER A 119 5.52 6.13 -10.24
CA SER A 119 5.29 6.78 -8.94
C SER A 119 4.31 5.98 -8.08
N VAL A 120 3.83 4.83 -8.58
CA VAL A 120 2.76 4.07 -7.95
C VAL A 120 3.24 2.70 -7.48
N ILE A 121 2.51 2.15 -6.52
CA ILE A 121 2.51 0.73 -6.16
C ILE A 121 1.10 0.20 -6.35
N ASN A 122 0.99 -0.89 -7.08
CA ASN A 122 -0.27 -1.61 -7.28
C ASN A 122 -0.17 -2.97 -6.58
N ILE A 123 -1.19 -3.31 -5.79
CA ILE A 123 -1.31 -4.57 -5.06
C ILE A 123 -2.67 -5.16 -5.40
N THR A 124 -2.68 -6.23 -6.18
CA THR A 124 -3.90 -6.90 -6.62
C THR A 124 -4.20 -8.09 -5.74
N PHE A 125 -5.31 -7.98 -4.99
CA PHE A 125 -5.86 -9.10 -4.25
C PHE A 125 -6.69 -9.98 -5.19
N GLN A 126 -6.44 -11.27 -5.11
CA GLN A 126 -7.11 -12.31 -5.87
C GLN A 126 -8.45 -12.71 -5.21
N PRO A 127 -9.36 -13.41 -5.91
CA PRO A 127 -10.63 -13.86 -5.36
C PRO A 127 -10.52 -14.71 -4.08
N ASN A 128 -9.41 -15.42 -3.89
CA ASN A 128 -9.11 -16.21 -2.69
C ASN A 128 -8.41 -15.39 -1.59
N GLY A 129 -8.23 -14.09 -1.79
CA GLY A 129 -7.59 -13.15 -0.87
C GLY A 129 -6.07 -13.16 -0.89
N THR A 130 -5.41 -13.93 -1.78
CA THR A 130 -3.95 -13.89 -1.94
C THR A 130 -3.52 -12.66 -2.75
N VAL A 131 -2.22 -12.39 -2.76
CA VAL A 131 -1.59 -11.42 -3.68
C VAL A 131 -0.53 -12.16 -4.47
N VAL A 132 -0.56 -11.99 -5.79
CA VAL A 132 0.36 -12.63 -6.74
C VAL A 132 0.99 -11.61 -7.67
N ASP A 133 2.13 -11.96 -8.26
CA ASP A 133 2.76 -11.20 -9.34
C ASP A 133 2.21 -11.61 -10.72
N THR A 134 2.73 -11.00 -11.78
CA THR A 134 2.34 -11.28 -13.17
C THR A 134 2.64 -12.70 -13.61
N LEU A 135 3.51 -13.43 -12.90
CA LEU A 135 3.85 -14.83 -13.16
C LEU A 135 3.01 -15.80 -12.31
N GLY A 136 2.12 -15.27 -11.45
CA GLY A 136 1.30 -16.05 -10.54
C GLY A 136 1.99 -16.48 -9.23
N ASN A 137 3.23 -16.02 -8.97
CA ASN A 137 3.91 -16.29 -7.71
C ASN A 137 3.36 -15.39 -6.61
N TYR A 138 3.36 -15.86 -5.36
CA TYR A 138 2.94 -15.03 -4.23
C TYR A 138 3.84 -13.81 -4.06
N ALA A 139 3.28 -12.63 -4.30
CA ALA A 139 4.00 -11.38 -4.18
C ALA A 139 4.11 -10.95 -2.71
N LYS A 140 5.21 -10.26 -2.38
CA LYS A 140 5.49 -9.76 -1.02
C LYS A 140 5.58 -8.23 -1.00
N PRO A 141 4.51 -7.51 -1.38
CA PRO A 141 4.59 -6.06 -1.42
C PRO A 141 4.71 -5.50 0.00
N ALA A 142 5.48 -4.42 0.15
CA ALA A 142 5.55 -3.64 1.36
C ALA A 142 5.76 -2.16 1.03
N ILE A 143 4.95 -1.32 1.65
CA ILE A 143 4.97 0.13 1.55
C ILE A 143 5.72 0.68 2.76
N PHE A 144 6.73 1.51 2.54
CA PHE A 144 7.48 2.19 3.60
C PHE A 144 7.23 3.69 3.53
N LEU A 145 6.89 4.29 4.66
CA LEU A 145 6.54 5.70 4.75
C LEU A 145 7.14 6.35 5.99
N TYR A 146 7.43 7.63 5.90
CA TYR A 146 7.83 8.44 7.05
C TYR A 146 7.50 9.92 6.83
N ASN A 147 7.48 10.69 7.92
CA ASN A 147 7.41 12.14 7.88
C ASN A 147 8.81 12.76 7.84
N ASN A 148 9.08 13.61 6.85
CA ASN A 148 10.39 14.26 6.64
C ASN A 148 10.86 15.14 7.81
N GLN A 149 9.94 15.61 8.65
CA GLN A 149 10.27 16.45 9.81
C GLN A 149 10.75 15.64 11.02
N VAL A 150 10.29 14.39 11.14
CA VAL A 150 10.64 13.46 12.24
C VAL A 150 10.79 12.03 11.68
N PRO A 151 11.79 11.79 10.80
CA PRO A 151 11.82 10.60 9.95
C PRO A 151 11.87 9.28 10.73
N THR A 152 12.74 9.19 11.72
CA THR A 152 12.96 7.97 12.50
C THR A 152 11.79 7.66 13.43
N GLU A 153 11.12 8.67 13.98
CA GLU A 153 9.98 8.51 14.90
C GLU A 153 8.68 8.14 14.17
N THR A 154 8.59 8.44 12.88
CA THR A 154 7.40 8.22 12.06
C THR A 154 7.60 7.17 10.98
N ALA A 155 8.76 6.51 10.96
CA ALA A 155 9.08 5.43 10.06
C ALA A 155 8.15 4.24 10.32
N VAL A 156 7.38 3.89 9.29
CA VAL A 156 6.41 2.80 9.32
C VAL A 156 6.49 2.00 8.03
N ALA A 157 6.07 0.74 8.13
CA ALA A 157 5.89 -0.10 6.96
C ALA A 157 4.53 -0.78 7.00
N ILE A 158 3.97 -1.11 5.85
CA ILE A 158 2.78 -1.96 5.72
C ILE A 158 3.14 -3.06 4.73
N SER A 159 3.14 -4.32 5.17
CA SER A 159 3.46 -5.48 4.33
C SER A 159 2.23 -6.33 4.07
N VAL A 160 2.27 -7.06 2.95
CA VAL A 160 1.32 -8.13 2.65
C VAL A 160 2.08 -9.44 2.47
N LEU A 161 1.68 -10.47 3.22
CA LEU A 161 2.11 -11.83 3.01
C LEU A 161 1.32 -12.45 1.86
N GLY A 162 1.87 -12.46 0.64
CA GLY A 162 1.14 -12.83 -0.58
C GLY A 162 0.33 -14.12 -0.50
N GLY A 163 0.92 -15.21 0.01
CA GLY A 163 0.26 -16.52 0.11
C GLY A 163 -0.95 -16.55 1.03
N ALA A 164 -1.00 -15.69 2.04
CA ALA A 164 -2.13 -15.59 2.97
C ALA A 164 -3.01 -14.34 2.73
N GLY A 165 -2.48 -13.36 1.99
CA GLY A 165 -3.01 -11.99 1.92
C GLY A 165 -3.02 -11.27 3.27
N ARG A 166 -2.27 -11.74 4.27
CA ARG A 166 -2.26 -11.12 5.60
C ARG A 166 -1.55 -9.77 5.52
N ILE A 167 -2.24 -8.72 5.96
CA ILE A 167 -1.74 -7.35 5.99
C ILE A 167 -1.23 -7.02 7.40
N LYS A 168 0.05 -6.64 7.49
CA LYS A 168 0.73 -6.29 8.73
C LYS A 168 1.17 -4.83 8.71
N VAL A 169 1.11 -4.16 9.85
CA VAL A 169 1.60 -2.80 10.03
C VAL A 169 2.82 -2.88 10.93
N TRP A 170 3.84 -2.11 10.60
CA TRP A 170 5.11 -2.11 11.31
C TRP A 170 5.48 -0.68 11.69
N ARG A 171 6.10 -0.52 12.84
CA ARG A 171 6.68 0.75 13.31
C ARG A 171 8.14 0.55 13.60
N TYR A 172 8.96 1.52 13.22
CA TYR A 172 10.36 1.50 13.58
C TYR A 172 10.54 1.75 15.08
N SER A 173 11.27 0.86 15.74
CA SER A 173 11.73 1.03 17.12
C SER A 173 13.17 1.49 17.10
N ALA A 174 13.43 2.74 17.49
CA ALA A 174 14.79 3.27 17.59
C ALA A 174 15.63 2.55 18.65
N SER A 175 15.02 2.06 19.73
CA SER A 175 15.74 1.32 20.79
C SER A 175 16.17 -0.08 20.34
N ALA A 176 15.35 -0.75 19.52
CA ALA A 176 15.66 -2.06 18.98
C ALA A 176 16.32 -2.01 17.59
N SER A 177 16.50 -0.81 17.03
CA SER A 177 17.00 -0.56 15.67
C SER A 177 16.34 -1.41 14.59
N LYS A 178 15.03 -1.67 14.72
CA LYS A 178 14.28 -2.53 13.78
C LYS A 178 12.80 -2.14 13.67
N TYR A 179 12.16 -2.58 12.61
CA TYR A 179 10.70 -2.54 12.49
C TYR A 179 10.05 -3.65 13.30
N ALA A 180 9.00 -3.32 14.06
CA ALA A 180 8.20 -4.25 14.84
C ALA A 180 6.71 -4.09 14.51
N GLU A 181 5.97 -5.21 14.48
CA GLU A 181 4.52 -5.26 14.18
C GLU A 181 3.68 -4.62 15.31
#